data_AF-A0A271L8Z7-F1
#
_entry.id   AF-A0A271L8Z7-F1
#
_cell.length_a   1.000
_cell.length_b   1.000
_cell.length_c   1.000
_cell.angle_alpha   90.00
_cell.angle_beta   90.00
_cell.angle_gamma   90.00
#
_symmetry.space_group_name_H-M   'P 1'
#
loop_
_entity.id
_entity.type
_entity.pdbx_description
1 polymer ?
#
loop_
_entity_poly.entity_id
_entity_poly.type
_entity_poly.pdbx_seq_one_letter_code
_entity_poly.pdbx_strand_id
1 'polypeptide(L)'
;MLDRIAEFFIFGVVPLVVGILVMPELSVAAEKTLKGEVTYRERIALPPTAVLFVQLADVSLADAPAAVIGEHKVAPAGQVPIKFEISFDPQVIRPDTTYALQARITVDDRLLFISDMRHQVDPLSDAPQTIMLKMVTSSEEPAAAPVFGQSWLVEYIDGIGVIAEPQATFRISETGKAGGNGPCNVYFATAKVDGSTIAISDIGSTFKACASEIMAEEKALFAALAKAASYHIDAGKLIIVDKDDRVILRFNAAT
;
A
#
# COMPACT_ATOMS: atom_id res chain seq x y z
N MET A 1 -54.55 25.99 86.61
CA MET A 1 -54.39 27.43 86.32
C MET A 1 -53.11 27.59 85.55
N LEU A 2 -53.19 28.15 84.33
CA LEU A 2 -52.09 28.77 83.57
C LEU A 2 -50.91 27.84 83.19
N ASP A 3 -50.23 27.96 82.06
CA ASP A 3 -50.38 28.69 80.81
C ASP A 3 -49.30 28.13 79.85
N ARG A 4 -49.64 28.07 78.56
CA ARG A 4 -48.80 28.41 77.39
C ARG A 4 -47.38 27.84 77.15
N ILE A 5 -47.27 27.28 75.93
CA ILE A 5 -46.25 27.49 74.87
C ILE A 5 -44.92 26.73 74.97
N ALA A 6 -44.68 25.84 73.99
CA ALA A 6 -43.62 26.02 72.99
C ALA A 6 -43.72 24.94 71.88
N GLU A 7 -44.09 25.39 70.69
CA GLU A 7 -43.94 24.65 69.44
C GLU A 7 -42.45 24.53 69.09
N PHE A 8 -42.00 23.31 68.77
CA PHE A 8 -40.74 23.11 68.06
C PHE A 8 -41.05 22.49 66.69
N PHE A 9 -40.92 23.34 65.67
CA PHE A 9 -40.87 22.99 64.27
C PHE A 9 -39.74 22.00 64.00
N ILE A 10 -40.07 20.83 63.46
CA ILE A 10 -39.13 19.99 62.72
C ILE A 10 -39.65 19.90 61.29
N PHE A 11 -39.09 20.74 60.42
CA PHE A 11 -39.28 20.67 58.98
C PHE A 11 -38.56 19.42 58.45
N GLY A 12 -39.32 18.38 58.14
CA GLY A 12 -38.84 17.24 57.34
C GLY A 12 -38.86 17.61 55.86
N VAL A 13 -37.71 17.98 55.31
CA VAL A 13 -37.54 18.16 53.85
C VAL A 13 -37.27 16.79 53.23
N VAL A 14 -38.25 16.24 52.52
CA VAL A 14 -38.06 15.08 51.64
C VAL A 14 -37.36 15.58 50.37
N PRO A 15 -36.17 15.09 49.99
CA PRO A 15 -35.56 15.49 48.74
C PRO A 15 -36.29 14.79 47.60
N LEU A 16 -37.03 15.57 46.81
CA LEU A 16 -37.56 15.15 45.52
C LEU A 16 -36.36 14.95 44.58
N VAL A 17 -35.92 13.70 44.40
CA VAL A 17 -34.94 13.34 43.38
C VAL A 17 -35.64 13.44 42.02
N VAL A 18 -35.48 14.58 41.35
CA VAL A 18 -35.83 14.73 39.94
C VAL A 18 -34.76 13.97 39.16
N GLY A 19 -35.05 12.72 38.81
CA GLY A 19 -34.23 11.95 37.90
C GLY A 19 -34.30 12.58 36.51
N ILE A 20 -33.26 13.34 36.14
CA ILE A 20 -33.04 13.74 34.75
C ILE A 20 -32.70 12.44 34.00
N LEU A 21 -33.69 11.89 33.29
CA LEU A 21 -33.47 10.92 32.23
C LEU A 21 -32.68 11.64 31.13
N VAL A 22 -31.35 11.59 31.20
CA VAL A 22 -30.51 11.83 30.04
C VAL A 22 -30.76 10.64 29.14
N MET A 23 -31.72 10.77 28.23
CA MET A 23 -31.82 9.82 27.13
C MET A 23 -30.56 10.02 26.30
N PRO A 24 -29.73 8.98 26.11
CA PRO A 24 -28.65 9.08 25.15
C PRO A 24 -29.32 9.34 23.80
N GLU A 25 -29.10 10.51 23.23
CA GLU A 25 -29.38 10.72 21.81
C GLU A 25 -28.51 9.71 21.08
N LEU A 26 -29.13 8.63 20.62
CA LEU A 26 -28.56 7.79 19.60
C LEU A 26 -28.36 8.71 18.39
N SER A 27 -27.15 9.24 18.26
CA SER A 27 -26.69 9.96 17.09
C SER A 27 -26.76 8.99 15.92
N VAL A 28 -27.92 8.95 15.25
CA VAL A 28 -28.05 8.33 13.94
C VAL A 28 -27.27 9.26 13.02
N ALA A 29 -25.99 8.94 12.80
CA ALA A 29 -25.22 9.54 11.72
C ALA A 29 -26.07 9.37 10.46
N ALA A 30 -26.39 10.47 9.78
CA ALA A 30 -27.28 10.45 8.64
C ALA A 30 -26.60 9.69 7.49
N GLU A 31 -26.75 8.37 7.40
CA GLU A 31 -26.07 7.58 6.37
C GLU A 31 -26.60 7.97 4.98
N LYS A 32 -25.70 8.41 4.10
CA LYS A 32 -25.98 8.51 2.68
C LYS A 32 -25.41 7.28 1.98
N THR A 33 -26.13 6.81 0.96
CA THR A 33 -25.72 5.64 0.17
C THR A 33 -25.41 6.07 -1.26
N LEU A 34 -24.17 5.83 -1.69
CA LEU A 34 -23.79 5.91 -3.09
C LEU A 34 -24.08 4.56 -3.76
N LYS A 35 -24.74 4.58 -4.91
CA LYS A 35 -25.15 3.38 -5.65
C LYS A 35 -24.50 3.31 -7.01
N GLY A 36 -24.19 2.10 -7.45
CA GLY A 36 -23.67 1.89 -8.78
C GLY A 36 -23.57 0.44 -9.18
N GLU A 37 -22.92 0.23 -10.31
CA GLU A 37 -22.61 -1.08 -10.83
C GLU A 37 -21.18 -1.15 -11.39
N VAL A 38 -20.64 -2.36 -11.35
CA VAL A 38 -19.34 -2.70 -11.87
C VAL A 38 -19.52 -3.62 -13.07
N THR A 39 -18.84 -3.33 -14.17
CA THR A 39 -18.88 -4.11 -15.41
C THR A 39 -17.48 -4.27 -15.99
N TYR A 40 -17.27 -5.25 -16.88
CA TYR A 40 -16.03 -5.43 -17.63
C TYR A 40 -16.37 -5.87 -19.06
N ARG A 41 -15.41 -5.76 -19.99
CA ARG A 41 -15.66 -5.95 -21.44
C ARG A 41 -15.56 -7.41 -21.87
N GLU A 42 -14.76 -8.18 -21.15
CA GLU A 42 -14.42 -9.56 -21.45
C GLU A 42 -15.65 -10.45 -21.29
N ARG A 43 -15.86 -11.38 -22.22
CA ARG A 43 -16.97 -12.34 -22.16
C ARG A 43 -16.58 -13.57 -21.35
N ILE A 44 -16.17 -13.35 -20.10
CA ILE A 44 -15.80 -14.41 -19.16
C ILE A 44 -16.71 -14.41 -17.93
N ALA A 45 -16.98 -15.59 -17.37
CA ALA A 45 -17.67 -15.72 -16.11
C ALA A 45 -16.66 -15.55 -14.96
N LEU A 46 -17.04 -14.81 -13.91
CA LEU A 46 -16.24 -14.77 -12.69
C LEU A 46 -16.25 -16.13 -11.99
N PRO A 47 -15.10 -16.59 -11.45
CA PRO A 47 -15.07 -17.75 -10.57
C PRO A 47 -15.99 -17.55 -9.35
N PRO A 48 -16.54 -18.64 -8.77
CA PRO A 48 -17.44 -18.55 -7.63
C PRO A 48 -16.76 -18.02 -6.35
N THR A 49 -15.42 -18.07 -6.29
CA THR A 49 -14.62 -17.51 -5.18
C THR A 49 -14.25 -16.04 -5.37
N ALA A 50 -14.70 -15.41 -6.47
CA ALA A 50 -14.41 -14.01 -6.74
C ALA A 50 -15.02 -13.09 -5.67
N VAL A 51 -14.26 -12.08 -5.27
CA VAL A 51 -14.67 -11.06 -4.31
C VAL A 51 -14.48 -9.69 -4.95
N LEU A 52 -15.54 -8.88 -4.97
CA LEU A 52 -15.51 -7.49 -5.39
C LEU A 52 -15.27 -6.61 -4.16
N PHE A 53 -14.34 -5.66 -4.28
CA PHE A 53 -14.15 -4.56 -3.33
C PHE A 53 -14.36 -3.25 -4.08
N VAL A 54 -15.23 -2.39 -3.57
CA VAL A 54 -15.46 -1.03 -4.08
C VAL A 54 -15.20 -0.05 -2.95
N GLN A 55 -14.46 1.03 -3.22
CA GLN A 55 -14.10 2.04 -2.25
C GLN A 55 -14.42 3.42 -2.78
N LEU A 56 -14.95 4.27 -1.92
CA LEU A 56 -15.04 5.71 -2.08
C LEU A 56 -13.87 6.33 -1.32
N ALA A 57 -13.03 7.10 -2.00
CA ALA A 57 -11.85 7.70 -1.40
C ALA A 57 -11.69 9.18 -1.75
N ASP A 58 -11.09 9.92 -0.82
CA ASP A 58 -10.55 11.26 -1.04
C ASP A 58 -9.24 11.16 -1.83
N VAL A 59 -9.24 11.70 -3.05
CA VAL A 59 -8.11 11.70 -3.98
C VAL A 59 -7.64 13.12 -4.32
N SER A 60 -7.85 14.06 -3.39
CA SER A 60 -7.40 15.44 -3.49
C SER A 60 -5.87 15.56 -3.50
N LEU A 61 -5.18 14.66 -2.80
CA LEU A 61 -3.72 14.57 -2.78
C LEU A 61 -3.26 13.55 -3.83
N ALA A 62 -2.38 13.97 -4.74
CA ALA A 62 -1.87 13.11 -5.81
C ALA A 62 -0.84 12.08 -5.30
N ASP A 63 -0.04 12.44 -4.30
CA ASP A 63 1.16 11.70 -3.87
C ASP A 63 1.02 11.08 -2.46
N ALA A 64 -0.21 10.96 -1.96
CA ALA A 64 -0.49 10.40 -0.64
C ALA A 64 -1.49 9.22 -0.75
N PRO A 65 -1.42 8.23 0.16
CA PRO A 65 -2.46 7.22 0.27
C PRO A 65 -3.84 7.89 0.39
N ALA A 66 -4.78 7.50 -0.48
CA ALA A 66 -6.12 8.06 -0.49
C ALA A 66 -6.86 7.69 0.80
N ALA A 67 -7.48 8.67 1.44
CA ALA A 67 -8.28 8.41 2.65
C ALA A 67 -9.60 7.75 2.24
N VAL A 68 -9.84 6.53 2.73
CA VAL A 68 -11.08 5.78 2.45
C VAL A 68 -12.22 6.37 3.27
N ILE A 69 -13.28 6.77 2.59
CA ILE A 69 -14.49 7.37 3.16
C ILE A 69 -15.57 6.31 3.41
N GLY A 70 -15.64 5.32 2.53
CA GLY A 70 -16.55 4.20 2.63
C GLY A 70 -16.13 3.07 1.72
N GLU A 71 -16.53 1.86 2.06
CA GLU A 71 -16.22 0.67 1.27
C GLU A 71 -17.38 -0.32 1.24
N HIS A 72 -17.41 -1.13 0.19
CA HIS A 72 -18.36 -2.21 0.03
C HIS A 72 -17.65 -3.45 -0.50
N LYS A 73 -17.85 -4.58 0.18
CA LYS A 73 -17.30 -5.88 -0.20
C LYS A 73 -18.45 -6.82 -0.59
N VAL A 74 -18.38 -7.39 -1.79
CA VAL A 74 -19.34 -8.39 -2.28
C VAL A 74 -18.62 -9.74 -2.43
N ALA A 75 -19.03 -10.73 -1.63
CA ALA A 75 -18.47 -12.07 -1.63
C ALA A 75 -19.60 -13.12 -1.53
N PRO A 76 -19.82 -13.97 -2.54
CA PRO A 76 -19.16 -13.96 -3.85
C PRO A 76 -19.63 -12.78 -4.73
N ALA A 77 -18.76 -12.30 -5.61
CA ALA A 77 -19.00 -11.13 -6.45
C ALA A 77 -20.20 -11.30 -7.41
N GLY A 78 -20.50 -12.53 -7.83
CA GLY A 78 -21.61 -12.83 -8.74
C GLY A 78 -21.24 -12.65 -10.22
N GLN A 79 -22.19 -12.17 -11.03
CA GLN A 79 -22.03 -11.95 -12.47
C GLN A 79 -22.23 -10.47 -12.80
N VAL A 80 -21.52 -9.97 -13.82
CA VAL A 80 -21.67 -8.59 -14.28
C VAL A 80 -23.01 -8.35 -15.01
N PRO A 81 -23.58 -7.13 -14.90
CA PRO A 81 -23.14 -6.03 -14.05
C PRO A 81 -23.39 -6.30 -12.56
N ILE A 82 -22.36 -6.09 -11.72
CA ILE A 82 -22.42 -6.34 -10.27
C ILE A 82 -22.83 -5.04 -9.57
N LYS A 83 -23.96 -5.05 -8.89
CA LYS A 83 -24.44 -3.88 -8.14
C LYS A 83 -23.68 -3.71 -6.84
N PHE A 84 -23.42 -2.47 -6.44
CA PHE A 84 -22.82 -2.13 -5.15
C PHE A 84 -23.53 -0.94 -4.52
N GLU A 85 -23.45 -0.87 -3.18
CA GLU A 85 -23.95 0.25 -2.38
C GLU A 85 -22.91 0.59 -1.29
N ILE A 86 -22.40 1.82 -1.30
CA ILE A 86 -21.45 2.31 -0.29
C ILE A 86 -22.20 3.27 0.63
N SER A 87 -22.37 2.90 1.90
CA SER A 87 -22.84 3.80 2.95
C SER A 87 -21.68 4.61 3.51
N PHE A 88 -21.90 5.91 3.73
CA PHE A 88 -20.93 6.82 4.33
C PHE A 88 -21.65 7.96 5.06
N ASP A 89 -20.93 8.65 5.95
CA ASP A 89 -21.43 9.86 6.62
C ASP A 89 -21.23 11.09 5.70
N PRO A 90 -22.29 11.77 5.25
CA PRO A 90 -22.18 12.94 4.38
C PRO A 90 -21.46 14.13 5.04
N GLN A 91 -21.34 14.17 6.37
CA GLN A 91 -20.60 15.23 7.07
C GLN A 91 -19.09 15.19 6.81
N VAL A 92 -18.55 14.06 6.34
CA VAL A 92 -17.13 13.94 6.00
C VAL A 92 -16.81 14.49 4.60
N ILE A 93 -17.83 14.79 3.80
CA ILE A 93 -17.68 15.29 2.44
C ILE A 93 -17.44 16.81 2.46
N ARG A 94 -16.33 17.24 1.86
CA ARG A 94 -15.92 18.64 1.81
C ARG A 94 -16.10 19.20 0.39
N PRO A 95 -16.55 20.47 0.24
CA PRO A 95 -16.83 21.05 -1.09
C PRO A 95 -15.63 21.13 -2.04
N ASP A 96 -14.44 21.43 -1.52
CA ASP A 96 -13.21 21.62 -2.33
C ASP A 96 -12.35 20.35 -2.41
N THR A 97 -12.95 19.17 -2.21
CA THR A 97 -12.24 17.89 -2.19
C THR A 97 -12.69 17.01 -3.35
N THR A 98 -11.73 16.40 -4.04
CA THR A 98 -12.01 15.48 -5.14
C THR A 98 -12.16 14.07 -4.61
N TYR A 99 -13.32 13.46 -4.87
CA TYR A 99 -13.59 12.07 -4.51
C TYR A 99 -13.58 11.18 -5.75
N ALA A 100 -13.18 9.93 -5.57
CA ALA A 100 -13.22 8.93 -6.63
C ALA A 100 -13.65 7.56 -6.12
N LEU A 101 -14.29 6.81 -7.00
CA LEU A 101 -14.53 5.40 -6.81
C LEU A 101 -13.39 4.56 -7.37
N GLN A 102 -13.03 3.53 -6.62
CA GLN A 102 -12.09 2.50 -7.03
C GLN A 102 -12.75 1.15 -6.83
N ALA A 103 -12.52 0.24 -7.77
CA ALA A 103 -13.07 -1.10 -7.69
C ALA A 103 -12.04 -2.14 -8.13
N ARG A 104 -12.03 -3.27 -7.42
CA ARG A 104 -11.18 -4.42 -7.74
C ARG A 104 -11.90 -5.73 -7.50
N ILE A 105 -11.60 -6.73 -8.33
CA ILE A 105 -12.06 -8.10 -8.13
C ILE A 105 -10.85 -8.99 -7.87
N THR A 106 -10.89 -9.76 -6.79
CA THR A 106 -9.86 -10.72 -6.42
C THR A 106 -10.42 -12.15 -6.43
N VAL A 107 -9.60 -13.14 -6.77
CA VAL A 107 -9.87 -14.57 -6.62
C VAL A 107 -8.69 -15.21 -5.91
N ASP A 108 -8.94 -15.89 -4.79
CA ASP A 108 -7.90 -16.51 -3.96
C ASP A 108 -6.75 -15.53 -3.64
N ASP A 109 -7.12 -14.33 -3.19
CA ASP A 109 -6.25 -13.17 -2.90
C ASP A 109 -5.46 -12.59 -4.09
N ARG A 110 -5.65 -13.11 -5.30
CA ARG A 110 -5.06 -12.57 -6.52
C ARG A 110 -5.98 -11.56 -7.21
N LEU A 111 -5.45 -10.38 -7.56
CA LEU A 111 -6.17 -9.36 -8.34
C LEU A 111 -6.42 -9.85 -9.77
N LEU A 112 -7.70 -9.87 -10.20
CA LEU A 112 -8.11 -10.24 -11.55
C LEU A 112 -8.62 -9.06 -12.37
N PHE A 113 -9.30 -8.11 -11.74
CA PHE A 113 -9.82 -6.93 -12.41
C PHE A 113 -9.64 -5.70 -11.54
N ILE A 114 -9.36 -4.55 -12.16
CA ILE A 114 -9.20 -3.26 -11.47
C ILE A 114 -9.78 -2.13 -12.32
N SER A 115 -10.25 -1.06 -11.68
CA SER A 115 -10.57 0.20 -12.33
C SER A 115 -9.26 0.90 -12.75
N ASP A 116 -9.03 1.06 -14.05
CA ASP A 116 -7.78 1.63 -14.59
C ASP A 116 -7.85 3.15 -14.82
N MET A 117 -9.05 3.73 -14.76
CA MET A 117 -9.28 5.16 -14.88
C MET A 117 -9.80 5.74 -13.56
N ARG A 118 -9.40 6.98 -13.25
CA ARG A 118 -9.93 7.71 -12.10
C ARG A 118 -11.42 7.99 -12.32
N HIS A 119 -12.27 7.30 -11.56
CA HIS A 119 -13.72 7.48 -11.61
C HIS A 119 -14.12 8.55 -10.59
N GLN A 120 -13.94 9.83 -10.93
CA GLN A 120 -14.33 10.94 -10.05
C GLN A 120 -15.84 10.99 -9.89
N VAL A 121 -16.31 11.22 -8.67
CA VAL A 121 -17.74 11.28 -8.35
C VAL A 121 -18.02 12.43 -7.40
N ASP A 122 -19.23 12.97 -7.47
CA ASP A 122 -19.81 13.75 -6.38
C ASP A 122 -20.55 12.76 -5.44
N PRO A 123 -20.03 12.50 -4.23
CA PRO A 123 -20.66 11.55 -3.32
C PRO A 123 -22.06 11.97 -2.87
N LEU A 124 -22.37 13.26 -2.92
CA LEU A 124 -23.67 13.81 -2.52
C LEU A 124 -24.70 13.79 -3.66
N SER A 125 -24.31 13.40 -4.87
CA SER A 125 -25.23 13.18 -5.97
C SER A 125 -25.92 11.82 -5.88
N ASP A 126 -27.18 11.74 -6.32
CA ASP A 126 -27.92 10.48 -6.42
C ASP A 126 -27.78 9.81 -7.80
N ALA A 127 -26.91 10.35 -8.66
CA ALA A 127 -26.64 9.79 -9.97
C ALA A 127 -26.02 8.38 -9.85
N PRO A 128 -26.54 7.36 -10.54
CA PRO A 128 -25.96 6.02 -10.52
C PRO A 128 -24.58 6.03 -11.18
N GLN A 129 -23.62 5.33 -10.56
CA GLN A 129 -22.25 5.24 -11.05
C GLN A 129 -22.02 3.91 -11.78
N THR A 130 -21.29 3.94 -12.89
CA THR A 130 -20.90 2.73 -13.62
C THR A 130 -19.39 2.68 -13.73
N ILE A 131 -18.77 1.70 -13.08
CA ILE A 131 -17.34 1.49 -13.11
C ILE A 131 -17.02 0.37 -14.12
N MET A 132 -16.28 0.71 -15.16
CA MET A 132 -15.71 -0.27 -16.08
C MET A 132 -14.38 -0.76 -15.51
N LEU A 133 -14.29 -2.04 -15.18
CA LEU A 133 -13.02 -2.67 -14.86
C LEU A 133 -12.33 -3.12 -16.13
N LYS A 134 -11.01 -3.17 -16.05
CA LYS A 134 -10.20 -3.93 -16.98
C LYS A 134 -9.71 -5.18 -16.29
N MET A 135 -9.66 -6.27 -17.06
CA MET A 135 -8.89 -7.42 -16.64
C MET A 135 -7.45 -6.95 -16.41
N VAL A 136 -6.88 -7.38 -15.30
CA VAL A 136 -5.43 -7.34 -15.16
C VAL A 136 -4.92 -8.36 -16.17
N THR A 137 -4.64 -7.91 -17.39
CA THR A 137 -3.63 -8.59 -18.22
C THR A 137 -2.41 -8.67 -17.34
N SER A 138 -1.77 -9.83 -17.23
CA SER A 138 -0.59 -10.07 -16.40
C SER A 138 0.55 -9.11 -16.74
N SER A 139 0.43 -7.88 -16.26
CA SER A 139 1.30 -6.73 -16.42
C SER A 139 1.07 -5.85 -15.20
N GLU A 140 1.23 -6.46 -14.01
CA GLU A 140 1.52 -5.87 -12.68
C GLU A 140 1.24 -6.86 -11.52
N GLU A 141 1.61 -8.11 -11.70
CA GLU A 141 2.62 -8.68 -10.80
C GLU A 141 3.93 -8.20 -11.44
N PRO A 142 4.98 -7.74 -10.73
CA PRO A 142 6.25 -7.53 -11.38
C PRO A 142 6.68 -8.91 -11.88
N ALA A 143 6.32 -9.23 -13.13
CA ALA A 143 7.11 -10.10 -13.95
C ALA A 143 8.48 -9.49 -13.80
N ALA A 144 9.36 -10.19 -13.08
CA ALA A 144 10.75 -9.89 -13.04
C ALA A 144 11.17 -9.64 -14.49
N ALA A 145 11.27 -8.37 -14.90
CA ALA A 145 12.18 -8.04 -15.97
C ALA A 145 13.46 -8.74 -15.55
N PRO A 146 14.00 -9.67 -16.36
CA PRO A 146 14.91 -10.66 -15.81
C PRO A 146 16.08 -9.91 -15.20
N VAL A 147 16.14 -9.92 -13.86
CA VAL A 147 17.30 -9.43 -13.12
C VAL A 147 18.55 -10.22 -13.55
N PHE A 148 18.29 -11.42 -14.09
CA PHE A 148 19.20 -12.26 -14.81
C PHE A 148 19.66 -11.69 -16.15
N GLY A 149 20.94 -11.84 -16.45
CA GLY A 149 21.52 -11.49 -17.75
C GLY A 149 21.75 -10.00 -17.96
N GLN A 150 21.09 -9.13 -17.21
CA GLN A 150 21.28 -7.69 -17.24
C GLN A 150 22.44 -7.26 -16.34
N SER A 151 23.21 -6.27 -16.80
CA SER A 151 24.20 -5.56 -15.98
C SER A 151 23.56 -4.29 -15.44
N TRP A 152 23.76 -4.03 -14.15
CA TRP A 152 23.23 -2.90 -13.41
C TRP A 152 24.37 -2.04 -12.91
N LEU A 153 24.26 -0.73 -13.02
CA LEU A 153 25.22 0.24 -12.49
C LEU A 153 24.74 0.69 -11.11
N VAL A 154 25.59 0.54 -10.08
CA VAL A 154 25.25 0.96 -8.71
C VAL A 154 25.12 2.49 -8.67
N GLU A 155 23.98 2.97 -8.21
CA GLU A 155 23.65 4.40 -8.06
C GLU A 155 23.65 4.82 -6.58
N TYR A 156 23.26 3.91 -5.68
CA TYR A 156 23.13 4.21 -4.26
C TYR A 156 23.48 2.98 -3.41
N ILE A 157 24.20 3.23 -2.31
CA ILE A 157 24.50 2.22 -1.28
C ILE A 157 24.09 2.78 0.10
N ASP A 158 23.34 2.00 0.87
CA ASP A 158 23.03 2.33 2.27
C ASP A 158 24.29 2.54 3.11
N GLY A 159 24.31 3.62 3.88
CA GLY A 159 25.47 4.06 4.67
C GLY A 159 26.53 4.85 3.90
N ILE A 160 26.44 4.96 2.57
CA ILE A 160 27.33 5.80 1.75
C ILE A 160 26.55 6.96 1.11
N GLY A 161 25.40 6.66 0.49
CA GLY A 161 24.64 7.62 -0.31
C GLY A 161 24.75 7.34 -1.80
N VAL A 162 24.58 8.38 -2.61
CA VAL A 162 24.66 8.30 -4.07
C VAL A 162 26.12 8.20 -4.49
N ILE A 163 26.44 7.24 -5.35
CA ILE A 163 27.77 7.07 -5.93
C ILE A 163 27.69 7.31 -7.44
N ALA A 164 28.64 8.08 -7.96
CA ALA A 164 28.76 8.38 -9.39
C ALA A 164 30.02 7.76 -9.99
N GLU A 165 31.12 7.79 -9.23
CA GLU A 165 32.40 7.16 -9.57
C GLU A 165 33.05 6.61 -8.29
N PRO A 166 33.80 5.50 -8.38
CA PRO A 166 33.99 4.65 -9.55
C PRO A 166 32.72 3.84 -9.92
N GLN A 167 32.55 3.56 -11.22
CA GLN A 167 31.39 2.84 -11.74
C GLN A 167 31.38 1.38 -11.30
N ALA A 168 30.68 1.09 -10.20
CA ALA A 168 30.45 -0.27 -9.74
C ALA A 168 29.25 -0.92 -10.46
N THR A 169 29.34 -2.21 -10.76
CA THR A 169 28.31 -2.98 -11.45
C THR A 169 27.83 -4.17 -10.64
N PHE A 170 26.63 -4.64 -10.97
CA PHE A 170 26.02 -5.84 -10.42
C PHE A 170 25.28 -6.59 -11.53
N ARG A 171 25.45 -7.90 -11.57
CA ARG A 171 24.76 -8.79 -12.51
C ARG A 171 24.43 -10.10 -11.83
N ILE A 172 23.32 -10.70 -12.24
CA ILE A 172 22.95 -12.07 -11.86
C ILE A 172 22.89 -12.93 -13.13
N SER A 173 23.40 -14.15 -13.09
CA SER A 173 23.23 -15.14 -14.15
C SER A 173 22.05 -16.06 -13.86
N GLU A 174 21.45 -16.65 -14.89
CA GLU A 174 20.37 -17.65 -14.74
C GLU A 174 20.80 -18.87 -13.91
N THR A 175 22.10 -19.13 -13.82
CA THR A 175 22.69 -20.20 -13.01
C THR A 175 22.88 -19.84 -11.53
N GLY A 176 22.41 -18.66 -11.10
CA GLY A 176 22.49 -18.21 -9.70
C GLY A 176 23.84 -17.64 -9.29
N LYS A 177 24.73 -17.30 -10.24
CA LYS A 177 25.96 -16.55 -9.93
C LYS A 177 25.66 -15.06 -9.98
N ALA A 178 26.14 -14.32 -9.00
CA ALA A 178 26.10 -12.87 -8.99
C ALA A 178 27.51 -12.28 -8.91
N GLY A 179 27.66 -11.01 -9.28
CA GLY A 179 28.94 -10.32 -9.19
C GLY A 179 29.04 -9.13 -10.14
N GLY A 180 30.23 -8.55 -10.19
CA GLY A 180 30.52 -7.39 -11.03
C GLY A 180 31.84 -6.73 -10.66
N ASN A 181 32.00 -5.50 -11.14
CA ASN A 181 33.06 -4.62 -10.66
C ASN A 181 32.54 -3.90 -9.42
N GLY A 182 33.18 -4.07 -8.27
CA GLY A 182 32.98 -3.22 -7.12
C GLY A 182 33.72 -1.88 -7.30
N PRO A 183 33.63 -0.98 -6.32
CA PRO A 183 34.35 0.28 -6.36
C PRO A 183 35.88 0.10 -6.49
N CYS A 184 36.46 -0.95 -5.90
CA CYS A 184 37.90 -1.24 -5.97
C CYS A 184 38.22 -2.56 -6.69
N ASN A 185 37.48 -3.60 -6.35
CA ASN A 185 37.76 -4.98 -6.69
C ASN A 185 36.69 -5.59 -7.57
N VAL A 186 37.07 -6.61 -8.35
CA VAL A 186 36.06 -7.49 -8.95
C VAL A 186 35.55 -8.40 -7.84
N TYR A 187 34.23 -8.62 -7.81
CA TYR A 187 33.59 -9.46 -6.82
C TYR A 187 32.65 -10.48 -7.46
N PHE A 188 32.40 -11.53 -6.70
CA PHE A 188 31.50 -12.62 -7.02
C PHE A 188 30.66 -12.96 -5.80
N ALA A 189 29.49 -13.53 -6.04
CA ALA A 189 28.56 -13.98 -5.02
C ALA A 189 27.64 -15.07 -5.61
N THR A 190 26.84 -15.68 -4.75
CA THR A 190 25.72 -16.54 -5.12
C THR A 190 24.43 -15.74 -4.94
N ALA A 191 23.51 -15.84 -5.89
CA ALA A 191 22.17 -15.26 -5.79
C ALA A 191 21.11 -16.35 -5.95
N LYS A 192 20.19 -16.40 -5.01
CA LYS A 192 18.96 -17.18 -5.10
C LYS A 192 17.79 -16.23 -5.27
N VAL A 193 17.08 -16.35 -6.39
CA VAL A 193 15.92 -15.53 -6.73
C VAL A 193 14.70 -16.43 -6.86
N ASP A 194 13.62 -16.08 -6.17
CA ASP A 194 12.33 -16.78 -6.23
C ASP A 194 11.20 -15.73 -6.23
N GLY A 195 10.55 -15.54 -7.38
CA GLY A 195 9.65 -14.41 -7.61
C GLY A 195 10.37 -13.07 -7.42
N SER A 196 9.90 -12.26 -6.47
CA SER A 196 10.51 -10.99 -6.05
C SER A 196 11.48 -11.11 -4.88
N THR A 197 11.65 -12.31 -4.31
CA THR A 197 12.61 -12.53 -3.22
C THR A 197 14.00 -12.73 -3.79
N ILE A 198 15.00 -12.21 -3.07
CA ILE A 198 16.41 -12.36 -3.44
C ILE A 198 17.23 -12.57 -2.18
N ALA A 199 18.12 -13.56 -2.22
CA ALA A 199 19.13 -13.77 -1.19
C ALA A 199 20.51 -13.82 -1.84
N ILE A 200 21.44 -13.04 -1.32
CA ILE A 200 22.84 -13.02 -1.78
C ILE A 200 23.72 -13.64 -0.70
N SER A 201 24.54 -14.62 -1.09
CA SER A 201 25.48 -15.31 -0.21
C SER A 201 26.85 -15.44 -0.86
N ASP A 202 27.82 -15.98 -0.11
CA ASP A 202 29.16 -16.33 -0.61
C ASP A 202 29.89 -15.17 -1.31
N ILE A 203 29.71 -13.96 -0.78
CA ILE A 203 30.32 -12.76 -1.35
C ILE A 203 31.83 -12.82 -1.14
N GLY A 204 32.58 -12.77 -2.24
CA GLY A 204 34.03 -12.72 -2.26
C GLY A 204 34.53 -11.71 -3.29
N SER A 205 35.75 -11.21 -3.10
CA SER A 205 36.36 -10.23 -4.00
C SER A 205 37.85 -10.47 -4.17
N THR A 206 38.46 -9.78 -5.13
CA THR A 206 39.92 -9.65 -5.20
C THR A 206 40.46 -8.73 -4.10
N PHE A 207 41.78 -8.69 -3.91
CA PHE A 207 42.47 -7.86 -2.89
C PHE A 207 43.40 -6.81 -3.51
N LYS A 208 42.87 -5.97 -4.41
CA LYS A 208 43.55 -4.76 -4.84
C LYS A 208 43.49 -3.72 -3.72
N ALA A 209 44.54 -2.92 -3.61
CA ALA A 209 44.57 -1.78 -2.71
C ALA A 209 44.11 -0.52 -3.45
N CYS A 210 43.03 0.09 -2.96
CA CYS A 210 42.54 1.40 -3.42
C CYS A 210 42.58 2.41 -2.26
N ALA A 211 42.17 3.65 -2.54
CA ALA A 211 42.01 4.66 -1.49
C ALA A 211 40.98 4.22 -0.43
N SER A 212 41.13 4.71 0.79
CA SER A 212 40.36 4.27 1.97
C SER A 212 38.85 4.43 1.80
N GLU A 213 38.43 5.52 1.15
CA GLU A 213 37.05 5.86 0.85
C GLU A 213 36.43 4.86 -0.11
N ILE A 214 37.13 4.49 -1.18
CA ILE A 214 36.69 3.49 -2.16
C ILE A 214 36.57 2.10 -1.51
N MET A 215 37.50 1.77 -0.62
CA MET A 215 37.44 0.53 0.17
C MET A 215 36.24 0.53 1.14
N ALA A 216 35.87 1.68 1.69
CA ALA A 216 34.70 1.81 2.56
C ALA A 216 33.39 1.65 1.77
N GLU A 217 33.31 2.21 0.56
CA GLU A 217 32.18 2.02 -0.36
C GLU A 217 32.02 0.55 -0.74
N GLU A 218 33.12 -0.13 -1.07
CA GLU A 218 33.11 -1.56 -1.39
C GLU A 218 32.61 -2.42 -0.22
N LYS A 219 33.09 -2.12 0.99
CA LYS A 219 32.61 -2.80 2.20
C LYS A 219 31.11 -2.57 2.42
N ALA A 220 30.63 -1.35 2.20
CA ALA A 220 29.22 -1.01 2.34
C ALA A 220 28.37 -1.74 1.29
N LEU A 221 28.83 -1.83 0.04
CA LEU A 221 28.17 -2.60 -1.01
C LEU A 221 27.97 -4.05 -0.59
N PHE A 222 29.01 -4.72 -0.09
CA PHE A 222 28.92 -6.12 0.33
C PHE A 222 28.03 -6.31 1.55
N ALA A 223 28.09 -5.37 2.51
CA ALA A 223 27.21 -5.39 3.68
C ALA A 223 25.74 -5.19 3.31
N ALA A 224 25.45 -4.36 2.31
CA ALA A 224 24.09 -4.17 1.79
C ALA A 224 23.63 -5.42 1.03
N LEU A 225 24.44 -5.96 0.11
CA LEU A 225 24.11 -7.19 -0.63
C LEU A 225 23.79 -8.36 0.32
N ALA A 226 24.55 -8.53 1.40
CA ALA A 226 24.32 -9.57 2.40
C ALA A 226 22.98 -9.44 3.17
N LYS A 227 22.34 -8.26 3.12
CA LYS A 227 21.04 -7.99 3.76
C LYS A 227 19.86 -8.05 2.77
N ALA A 228 20.12 -8.30 1.50
CA ALA A 228 19.09 -8.38 0.47
C ALA A 228 18.01 -9.41 0.85
N ALA A 229 16.75 -9.00 0.78
CA ALA A 229 15.60 -9.84 1.08
C ALA A 229 14.61 -9.89 -0.09
N SER A 230 14.35 -8.74 -0.72
CA SER A 230 13.52 -8.66 -1.92
C SER A 230 14.05 -7.59 -2.87
N TYR A 231 13.59 -7.66 -4.12
CA TYR A 231 13.91 -6.68 -5.14
C TYR A 231 12.66 -6.33 -5.95
N HIS A 232 12.72 -5.17 -6.58
CA HIS A 232 11.78 -4.77 -7.62
C HIS A 232 12.51 -3.95 -8.67
N ILE A 233 11.92 -3.88 -9.86
CA ILE A 233 12.41 -3.04 -10.94
C ILE A 233 11.34 -1.99 -11.20
N ASP A 234 11.69 -0.73 -11.04
CA ASP A 234 10.80 0.41 -11.26
C ASP A 234 11.46 1.41 -12.20
N ALA A 235 10.72 1.87 -13.22
CA ALA A 235 11.21 2.79 -14.25
C ALA A 235 12.59 2.43 -14.86
N GLY A 236 12.88 1.12 -14.99
CA GLY A 236 14.17 0.63 -15.51
C GLY A 236 15.33 0.66 -14.52
N LYS A 237 15.06 0.90 -13.24
CA LYS A 237 16.02 0.84 -12.12
C LYS A 237 15.79 -0.41 -11.30
N LEU A 238 16.87 -1.09 -10.93
CA LEU A 238 16.81 -2.17 -9.95
C LEU A 238 16.87 -1.57 -8.54
N ILE A 239 16.00 -2.03 -7.66
CA ILE A 239 15.95 -1.62 -6.26
C ILE A 239 15.98 -2.89 -5.42
N ILE A 240 16.92 -2.97 -4.47
CA ILE A 240 17.02 -4.06 -3.49
C ILE A 240 16.69 -3.49 -2.11
N VAL A 241 15.84 -4.20 -1.39
CA VAL A 241 15.41 -3.86 -0.03
C VAL A 241 15.80 -4.95 0.97
N ASP A 242 15.97 -4.54 2.22
CA ASP A 242 16.19 -5.47 3.33
C ASP A 242 14.87 -6.06 3.84
N LYS A 243 14.97 -6.93 4.87
CA LYS A 243 13.82 -7.60 5.50
C LYS A 243 12.83 -6.65 6.19
N ASP A 244 13.21 -5.39 6.39
CA ASP A 244 12.41 -4.35 7.03
C ASP A 244 11.87 -3.35 5.98
N ASP A 245 11.87 -3.75 4.70
CA ASP A 245 11.43 -2.99 3.52
C ASP A 245 12.20 -1.68 3.29
N ARG A 246 13.42 -1.56 3.84
CA ARG A 246 14.26 -0.37 3.62
C ARG A 246 15.09 -0.55 2.36
N VAL A 247 15.13 0.49 1.52
CA VAL A 247 15.99 0.52 0.33
C VAL A 247 17.45 0.53 0.74
N ILE A 248 18.17 -0.54 0.38
CA ILE A 248 19.59 -0.71 0.71
C ILE A 248 20.51 -0.51 -0.49
N LEU A 249 20.01 -0.77 -1.71
CA LEU A 249 20.73 -0.54 -2.96
C LEU A 249 19.78 -0.04 -4.04
N ARG A 250 20.27 0.89 -4.87
CA ARG A 250 19.61 1.27 -6.13
C ARG A 250 20.61 1.21 -7.26
N PHE A 251 20.11 0.80 -8.43
CA PHE A 251 20.92 0.66 -9.62
C PHE A 251 20.20 1.23 -10.84
N ASN A 252 20.98 1.80 -11.75
CA ASN A 252 20.53 2.13 -13.10
C ASN A 252 20.81 0.96 -14.05
N ALA A 253 20.04 0.83 -15.13
CA ALA A 253 20.43 -0.09 -16.22
C ALA A 253 21.80 0.31 -16.78
N ALA A 254 22.72 -0.64 -16.92
CA ALA A 254 23.97 -0.37 -17.63
C ALA A 254 23.67 -0.26 -19.14
N THR A 255 24.03 0.87 -19.74
CA THR A 255 24.03 1.08 -21.20
C THR A 255 25.12 0.30 -21.90
#